data_AF-A0A1B0CYP8-F1
#
_entry.id   AF-A0A1B0CYP8-F1
#
_cell.length_a   1.000
_cell.length_b   1.000
_cell.length_c   1.000
_cell.angle_alpha   90.00
_cell.angle_beta   90.00
_cell.angle_gamma   90.00
#
_symmetry.space_group_name_H-M   'P 1'
#
loop_
_entity.id
_entity.type
_entity.pdbx_description
1 polymer ?
#
loop_
_entity_poly.entity_id
_entity_poly.type
_entity_poly.pdbx_seq_one_letter_code
_entity_poly.pdbx_strand_id
1 'polypeptide(L)'
;ESTEDLKDVIGNISKLKYELQTDKKFKLLDGNDSDQEEWNSFLQSLPDTHNSYFSAVWLHAECYMYRRVRAIFEETATLRDFDYFRKQKKDAFMGSLEAFIRLTEKFNETREAKSRMELQGLFRQLVRLNLWGNRIDLSISGGKIVSQDDDPFAALANLEGYILADDTNAMWECISMTDGNIIVDFVCDNAGYELFTDLCLGDFLISRNLAAKIRFHVKTIPWFVSDVTPEDFRWTLDALKLAVKGTLRDLGSRLSNYMETGHFELIEDEHFWTSPYDYSQMESVKPSVYQSLQQAHLVIFKGDLNYRKLLGDIKWDTTETFENALRGFRPTNLCSLRTVKADLVVGLERGRAEGLTAKDPKWMETGDYGVIQFAPK
;
A
#
# COMPACT_ATOMS: atom_id res chain seq x y z
N GLU A 1 -10.99 -10.99 -33.02
CA GLU A 1 -10.31 -11.35 -31.76
C GLU A 1 -10.06 -10.12 -30.89
N SER A 2 -8.92 -9.43 -30.91
CA SER A 2 -8.69 -8.31 -29.94
C SER A 2 -9.69 -7.14 -30.01
N THR A 3 -10.17 -6.78 -31.20
CA THR A 3 -11.23 -5.76 -31.38
C THR A 3 -12.61 -6.23 -30.90
N GLU A 4 -12.86 -7.55 -30.93
CA GLU A 4 -14.11 -8.14 -30.44
C GLU A 4 -14.09 -8.21 -28.92
N ASP A 5 -13.00 -8.73 -28.33
CA ASP A 5 -12.76 -8.71 -26.88
C ASP A 5 -12.93 -7.30 -26.32
N LEU A 6 -12.38 -6.27 -27.00
CA LEU A 6 -12.51 -4.89 -26.55
C LEU A 6 -13.97 -4.40 -26.53
N LYS A 7 -14.78 -4.76 -27.53
CA LYS A 7 -16.20 -4.39 -27.56
C LYS A 7 -16.96 -5.07 -26.42
N ASP A 8 -16.68 -6.33 -26.17
CA ASP A 8 -17.34 -7.11 -25.12
C ASP A 8 -16.97 -6.59 -23.73
N VAL A 9 -15.69 -6.28 -23.50
CA VAL A 9 -15.20 -5.62 -22.28
C VAL A 9 -15.91 -4.29 -22.05
N ILE A 10 -15.98 -3.42 -23.07
CA ILE A 10 -16.65 -2.11 -22.94
C ILE A 10 -18.15 -2.28 -22.62
N GLY A 11 -18.82 -3.24 -23.27
CA GLY A 11 -20.22 -3.56 -23.01
C GLY A 11 -20.45 -4.02 -21.57
N ASN A 12 -19.60 -4.93 -21.07
CA ASN A 12 -19.69 -5.45 -19.72
C ASN A 12 -19.32 -4.42 -18.64
N ILE A 13 -18.35 -3.55 -18.89
CA ILE A 13 -18.04 -2.41 -17.99
C ILE A 13 -19.22 -1.44 -17.94
N SER A 14 -19.87 -1.17 -19.08
CA SER A 14 -21.06 -0.32 -19.13
C SER A 14 -22.23 -0.92 -18.33
N LYS A 15 -22.40 -2.25 -18.41
CA LYS A 15 -23.37 -2.99 -17.60
C LYS A 15 -23.04 -2.93 -16.10
N LEU A 16 -21.78 -3.15 -15.72
CA LEU A 16 -21.32 -3.04 -14.32
C LEU A 16 -21.59 -1.63 -13.77
N LYS A 17 -21.28 -0.59 -14.55
CA LYS A 17 -21.59 0.80 -14.19
C LYS A 17 -23.09 1.02 -13.97
N TYR A 18 -23.95 0.49 -14.85
CA TYR A 18 -25.40 0.56 -14.68
C TYR A 18 -25.87 -0.18 -13.42
N GLU A 19 -25.33 -1.37 -13.15
CA GLU A 19 -25.63 -2.17 -11.94
C GLU A 19 -25.30 -1.37 -10.67
N LEU A 20 -24.14 -0.71 -10.64
CA LEU A 20 -23.72 0.16 -9.54
C LEU A 20 -24.66 1.37 -9.40
N GLN A 21 -24.90 2.12 -10.47
CA GLN A 21 -25.72 3.35 -10.43
C GLN A 21 -27.20 3.10 -10.10
N THR A 22 -27.69 1.88 -10.31
CA THR A 22 -29.07 1.48 -10.01
C THR A 22 -29.18 0.54 -8.80
N ASP A 23 -28.13 0.48 -7.99
CA ASP A 23 -28.02 -0.29 -6.75
C ASP A 23 -28.51 -1.74 -6.88
N LYS A 24 -28.10 -2.41 -7.95
CA LYS A 24 -28.40 -3.83 -8.11
C LYS A 24 -27.66 -4.65 -7.05
N LYS A 25 -28.30 -5.73 -6.61
CA LYS A 25 -27.64 -6.74 -5.78
C LYS A 25 -26.39 -7.28 -6.48
N PHE A 26 -25.38 -7.60 -5.68
CA PHE A 26 -24.20 -8.33 -6.11
C PHE A 26 -24.60 -9.68 -6.71
N LYS A 27 -23.75 -10.16 -7.61
CA LYS A 27 -23.92 -11.38 -8.37
C LYS A 27 -22.72 -12.25 -8.08
N LEU A 28 -22.94 -13.56 -8.12
CA LEU A 28 -21.83 -14.50 -8.11
C LEU A 28 -20.94 -14.25 -9.33
N LEU A 29 -19.65 -14.55 -9.15
CA LEU A 29 -18.65 -14.47 -10.19
C LEU A 29 -18.67 -15.76 -11.00
N ASP A 30 -18.66 -15.64 -12.32
CA ASP A 30 -18.75 -16.78 -13.26
C ASP A 30 -17.38 -17.16 -13.88
N GLY A 31 -16.29 -16.45 -13.53
CA GLY A 31 -14.93 -16.66 -14.06
C GLY A 31 -14.13 -17.78 -13.38
N ASN A 32 -13.02 -18.24 -13.97
CA ASN A 32 -12.21 -19.39 -13.54
C ASN A 32 -10.93 -19.03 -12.74
N ASP A 33 -10.74 -17.77 -12.33
CA ASP A 33 -9.61 -17.40 -11.47
C ASP A 33 -9.68 -18.18 -10.14
N SER A 34 -8.53 -18.53 -9.57
CA SER A 34 -8.38 -19.42 -8.40
C SER A 34 -9.08 -18.95 -7.12
N ASP A 35 -9.47 -17.68 -7.05
CA ASP A 35 -10.19 -17.09 -5.91
C ASP A 35 -11.72 -17.08 -6.08
N GLN A 36 -12.26 -17.59 -7.20
CA GLN A 36 -13.69 -17.51 -7.51
C GLN A 36 -14.56 -18.16 -6.42
N GLU A 37 -14.23 -19.38 -6.00
CA GLU A 37 -15.02 -20.11 -4.99
C GLU A 37 -15.05 -19.37 -3.65
N GLU A 38 -13.92 -18.77 -3.27
CA GLU A 38 -13.78 -17.98 -2.04
C GLU A 38 -14.62 -16.70 -2.10
N TRP A 39 -14.60 -16.00 -3.24
CA TRP A 39 -15.47 -14.84 -3.49
C TRP A 39 -16.95 -15.20 -3.49
N ASN A 40 -17.34 -16.29 -4.15
CA ASN A 40 -18.73 -16.72 -4.18
C ASN A 40 -19.23 -17.16 -2.81
N SER A 41 -18.39 -17.83 -2.02
CA SER A 41 -18.69 -18.17 -0.63
C SER A 41 -18.90 -16.90 0.22
N PHE A 42 -18.03 -15.89 0.06
CA PHE A 42 -18.19 -14.60 0.71
C PHE A 42 -19.52 -13.92 0.30
N LEU A 43 -19.80 -13.81 -0.99
CA LEU A 43 -21.00 -13.15 -1.51
C LEU A 43 -22.29 -13.84 -1.04
N GLN A 44 -22.29 -15.18 -0.94
CA GLN A 44 -23.41 -15.95 -0.40
C GLN A 44 -23.58 -15.79 1.11
N SER A 45 -22.51 -15.48 1.84
CA SER A 45 -22.56 -15.21 3.28
C SER A 45 -23.14 -13.82 3.62
N LEU A 46 -23.16 -12.90 2.65
CA LEU A 46 -23.68 -11.56 2.88
C LEU A 46 -25.20 -11.58 3.16
N PRO A 47 -25.68 -10.84 4.17
CA PRO A 47 -27.09 -10.68 4.40
C PRO A 47 -27.81 -10.08 3.18
N ASP A 48 -29.06 -10.46 2.98
CA ASP A 48 -29.91 -9.94 1.89
C ASP A 48 -30.11 -8.42 1.91
N THR A 49 -29.82 -7.79 3.04
CA THR A 49 -29.90 -6.34 3.28
C THR A 49 -28.56 -5.62 3.09
N HIS A 50 -27.45 -6.34 2.87
CA HIS A 50 -26.08 -5.79 2.79
C HIS A 50 -25.32 -6.39 1.60
N ASN A 51 -26.01 -6.61 0.49
CA ASN A 51 -25.47 -7.23 -0.71
C ASN A 51 -25.69 -6.39 -1.98
N SER A 52 -25.73 -5.06 -1.86
CA SER A 52 -25.72 -4.11 -2.99
C SER A 52 -24.71 -2.98 -2.76
N TYR A 53 -24.43 -2.18 -3.77
CA TYR A 53 -23.40 -1.14 -3.70
C TYR A 53 -23.66 -0.04 -2.66
N PHE A 54 -24.92 0.29 -2.38
CA PHE A 54 -25.29 1.30 -1.37
C PHE A 54 -25.74 0.72 -0.03
N SER A 55 -25.77 -0.61 0.12
CA SER A 55 -26.18 -1.27 1.37
C SER A 55 -25.10 -2.13 2.00
N ALA A 56 -24.15 -2.64 1.21
CA ALA A 56 -23.02 -3.41 1.72
C ALA A 56 -22.04 -2.52 2.50
N VAL A 57 -21.17 -3.16 3.29
CA VAL A 57 -19.98 -2.50 3.83
C VAL A 57 -19.18 -1.93 2.66
N TRP A 58 -18.70 -0.69 2.81
CA TRP A 58 -18.05 0.05 1.73
C TRP A 58 -16.83 -0.70 1.17
N LEU A 59 -15.96 -1.22 2.04
CA LEU A 59 -14.85 -2.10 1.68
C LEU A 59 -15.29 -3.25 0.75
N HIS A 60 -16.39 -3.94 1.06
CA HIS A 60 -16.87 -5.06 0.27
C HIS A 60 -17.32 -4.61 -1.12
N ALA A 61 -18.03 -3.48 -1.20
CA ALA A 61 -18.53 -2.94 -2.47
C ALA A 61 -17.39 -2.52 -3.41
N GLU A 62 -16.35 -1.87 -2.90
CA GLU A 62 -15.20 -1.47 -3.69
C GLU A 62 -14.37 -2.68 -4.14
N CYS A 63 -14.05 -3.60 -3.22
CA CYS A 63 -13.31 -4.81 -3.56
C CYS A 63 -14.07 -5.64 -4.62
N TYR A 64 -15.38 -5.78 -4.46
CA TYR A 64 -16.24 -6.48 -5.43
C TYR A 64 -16.25 -5.79 -6.79
N MET A 65 -16.24 -4.44 -6.84
CA MET A 65 -16.16 -3.70 -8.10
C MET A 65 -14.89 -4.05 -8.88
N TYR A 66 -13.71 -3.98 -8.25
CA TYR A 66 -12.44 -4.33 -8.91
C TYR A 66 -12.39 -5.80 -9.31
N ARG A 67 -12.88 -6.72 -8.46
CA ARG A 67 -12.93 -8.14 -8.80
C ARG A 67 -13.88 -8.44 -9.96
N ARG A 68 -15.00 -7.70 -10.08
CA ARG A 68 -15.91 -7.75 -11.23
C ARG A 68 -15.25 -7.22 -12.50
N VAL A 69 -14.46 -6.16 -12.43
CA VAL A 69 -13.69 -5.70 -13.59
C VAL A 69 -12.70 -6.78 -14.02
N ARG A 70 -11.94 -7.39 -13.10
CA ARG A 70 -11.05 -8.53 -13.43
C ARG A 70 -11.81 -9.67 -14.11
N ALA A 71 -12.99 -10.06 -13.58
CA ALA A 71 -13.80 -11.14 -14.17
C ALA A 71 -14.18 -10.86 -15.63
N ILE A 72 -14.48 -9.60 -15.98
CA ILE A 72 -14.81 -9.20 -17.35
C ILE A 72 -13.63 -9.46 -18.31
N PHE A 73 -12.41 -9.21 -17.88
CA PHE A 73 -11.22 -9.48 -18.69
C PHE A 73 -10.89 -10.97 -18.73
N GLU A 74 -11.18 -11.69 -17.65
CA GLU A 74 -10.90 -13.12 -17.53
C GLU A 74 -11.54 -13.98 -18.63
N GLU A 75 -12.74 -13.58 -19.07
CA GLU A 75 -13.52 -14.26 -20.11
C GLU A 75 -13.02 -13.99 -21.54
N THR A 76 -12.08 -13.05 -21.71
CA THR A 76 -11.57 -12.65 -23.03
C THR A 76 -10.44 -13.55 -23.51
N ALA A 77 -10.30 -13.71 -24.84
CA ALA A 77 -9.27 -14.55 -25.42
C ALA A 77 -7.89 -13.89 -25.42
N THR A 78 -7.82 -12.57 -25.61
CA THR A 78 -6.58 -11.81 -25.85
C THR A 78 -6.28 -10.76 -24.79
N LEU A 79 -7.24 -10.40 -23.94
CA LEU A 79 -7.10 -9.34 -22.94
C LEU A 79 -7.07 -9.86 -21.49
N ARG A 80 -7.05 -11.19 -21.27
CA ARG A 80 -7.09 -11.81 -19.94
C ARG A 80 -6.05 -11.25 -18.96
N ASP A 81 -4.82 -11.07 -19.44
CA ASP A 81 -3.70 -10.56 -18.64
C ASP A 81 -3.42 -9.07 -18.89
N PHE A 82 -4.36 -8.36 -19.52
CA PHE A 82 -4.23 -6.94 -19.78
C PHE A 82 -4.46 -6.13 -18.50
N ASP A 83 -3.43 -5.46 -18.03
CA ASP A 83 -3.55 -4.47 -16.97
C ASP A 83 -4.01 -3.12 -17.55
N TYR A 84 -5.29 -2.84 -17.34
CA TYR A 84 -5.98 -1.62 -17.78
C TYR A 84 -5.56 -0.35 -17.03
N PHE A 85 -4.74 -0.46 -15.99
CA PHE A 85 -4.15 0.68 -15.27
C PHE A 85 -2.65 0.85 -15.54
N ARG A 86 -2.01 -0.09 -16.22
CA ARG A 86 -0.56 -0.11 -16.49
C ARG A 86 -0.02 1.20 -17.04
N LYS A 87 -0.73 1.81 -17.99
CA LYS A 87 -0.29 3.08 -18.60
C LYS A 87 -0.19 4.18 -17.55
N GLN A 88 -1.21 4.34 -16.71
CA GLN A 88 -1.23 5.36 -15.66
C GLN A 88 -0.12 5.13 -14.63
N LYS A 89 0.12 3.87 -14.22
CA LYS A 89 1.20 3.52 -13.29
C LYS A 89 2.59 3.83 -13.86
N LYS A 90 2.82 3.52 -15.14
CA LYS A 90 4.09 3.85 -15.83
C LYS A 90 4.26 5.35 -16.03
N ASP A 91 3.20 6.07 -16.41
CA ASP A 91 3.25 7.53 -16.54
C ASP A 91 3.57 8.19 -15.20
N ALA A 92 2.97 7.72 -14.10
CA ALA A 92 3.27 8.20 -12.75
C ALA A 92 4.75 7.99 -12.42
N PHE A 93 5.28 6.77 -12.58
CA PHE A 93 6.71 6.49 -12.39
C PHE A 93 7.62 7.41 -13.21
N MET A 94 7.31 7.60 -14.50
CA MET A 94 8.11 8.44 -15.39
C MET A 94 8.03 9.93 -14.98
N GLY A 95 6.89 10.36 -14.44
CA GLY A 95 6.69 11.70 -13.89
C GLY A 95 7.54 11.97 -12.65
N SER A 96 7.92 10.94 -11.89
CA SER A 96 8.68 11.08 -10.65
C SER A 96 10.19 10.87 -10.78
N LEU A 97 10.73 10.67 -12.00
CA LEU A 97 12.16 10.34 -12.21
C LEU A 97 13.13 11.33 -11.55
N GLU A 98 12.83 12.63 -11.64
CA GLU A 98 13.64 13.68 -11.03
C GLU A 98 13.65 13.56 -9.49
N ALA A 99 12.50 13.24 -8.90
CA ALA A 99 12.38 13.00 -7.46
C ALA A 99 13.12 11.73 -7.02
N PHE A 100 13.14 10.69 -7.85
CA PHE A 100 13.96 9.49 -7.61
C PHE A 100 15.44 9.81 -7.58
N ILE A 101 15.92 10.62 -8.54
CA ILE A 101 17.33 11.03 -8.62
C ILE A 101 17.70 11.77 -7.34
N ARG A 102 16.95 12.82 -6.97
CA ARG A 102 17.21 13.62 -5.77
C ARG A 102 17.22 12.76 -4.50
N LEU A 103 16.23 11.89 -4.33
CA LEU A 103 16.18 11.00 -3.16
C LEU A 103 17.36 10.04 -3.12
N THR A 104 17.72 9.44 -4.25
CA THR A 104 18.82 8.47 -4.28
C THR A 104 20.17 9.14 -4.05
N GLU A 105 20.41 10.32 -4.62
CA GLU A 105 21.62 11.10 -4.38
C GLU A 105 21.74 11.46 -2.90
N LYS A 106 20.67 11.99 -2.31
CA LYS A 106 20.63 12.32 -0.88
C LYS A 106 20.82 11.09 0.00
N PHE A 107 20.17 9.98 -0.32
CA PHE A 107 20.34 8.72 0.40
C PHE A 107 21.79 8.23 0.33
N ASN A 108 22.43 8.34 -0.83
CA ASN A 108 23.83 7.98 -1.00
C ASN A 108 24.78 8.89 -0.21
N GLU A 109 24.51 10.19 -0.08
CA GLU A 109 25.28 11.08 0.81
C GLU A 109 25.18 10.66 2.28
N THR A 110 24.00 10.21 2.70
CA THR A 110 23.76 9.75 4.08
C THR A 110 24.34 8.35 4.37
N ARG A 111 25.04 7.73 3.41
CA ARG A 111 25.71 6.43 3.60
C ARG A 111 26.79 6.45 4.68
N GLU A 112 27.34 7.61 5.02
CA GLU A 112 28.31 7.76 6.10
C GLU A 112 27.73 7.69 7.52
N ALA A 113 26.40 7.70 7.68
CA ALA A 113 25.76 7.50 8.98
C ALA A 113 26.20 6.18 9.63
N LYS A 114 26.86 6.27 10.79
CA LYS A 114 27.45 5.12 11.49
C LYS A 114 26.97 4.99 12.93
N SER A 115 26.64 6.10 13.57
CA SER A 115 26.11 6.07 14.94
C SER A 115 24.64 5.64 14.94
N ARG A 116 24.21 5.03 16.05
CA ARG A 116 22.80 4.66 16.26
C ARG A 116 21.85 5.86 16.11
N MET A 117 22.29 7.05 16.56
CA MET A 117 21.51 8.27 16.49
C MET A 117 21.35 8.78 15.05
N GLU A 118 22.41 8.74 14.24
CA GLU A 118 22.34 9.11 12.83
C GLU A 118 21.45 8.14 12.04
N LEU A 119 21.58 6.83 12.31
CA LEU A 119 20.74 5.81 11.68
C LEU A 119 19.27 5.97 12.07
N GLN A 120 18.97 6.29 13.34
CA GLN A 120 17.61 6.59 13.78
C GLN A 120 17.05 7.83 13.04
N GLY A 121 17.86 8.87 12.89
CA GLY A 121 17.48 10.08 12.17
C GLY A 121 17.12 9.79 10.71
N LEU A 122 17.97 9.03 10.01
CA LEU A 122 17.74 8.61 8.62
C LEU A 122 16.54 7.67 8.49
N PHE A 123 16.39 6.70 9.40
CA PHE A 123 15.22 5.82 9.45
C PHE A 123 13.93 6.64 9.57
N ARG A 124 13.89 7.62 10.48
CA ARG A 124 12.73 8.50 10.65
C ARG A 124 12.40 9.28 9.37
N GLN A 125 13.41 9.78 8.67
CA GLN A 125 13.21 10.47 7.40
C GLN A 125 12.67 9.54 6.31
N LEU A 126 13.20 8.31 6.20
CA LEU A 126 12.75 7.33 5.22
C LEU A 126 11.32 6.85 5.51
N VAL A 127 10.97 6.58 6.76
CA VAL A 127 9.58 6.21 7.14
C VAL A 127 8.61 7.35 6.81
N ARG A 128 8.99 8.60 7.06
CA ARG A 128 8.16 9.76 6.69
C ARG A 128 8.03 9.95 5.18
N LEU A 129 9.09 9.72 4.39
CA LEU A 129 8.96 9.67 2.92
C LEU A 129 8.00 8.56 2.49
N ASN A 130 8.11 7.41 3.13
CA ASN A 130 7.30 6.23 2.84
C ASN A 130 5.80 6.46 3.15
N LEU A 131 5.50 7.19 4.22
CA LEU A 131 4.17 7.71 4.53
C LEU A 131 3.66 8.67 3.44
N TRP A 132 4.49 9.62 3.03
CA TRP A 132 4.07 10.71 2.15
C TRP A 132 4.27 10.45 0.65
N GLY A 133 4.67 9.23 0.25
CA GLY A 133 5.02 8.91 -1.14
C GLY A 133 3.98 9.38 -2.16
N ASN A 134 2.68 9.13 -1.87
CA ASN A 134 1.58 9.57 -2.73
C ASN A 134 1.39 11.09 -2.79
N ARG A 135 1.70 11.81 -1.70
CA ARG A 135 1.48 13.26 -1.61
C ARG A 135 2.64 14.04 -2.22
N ILE A 136 3.86 13.61 -1.95
CA ILE A 136 5.08 14.24 -2.48
C ILE A 136 5.07 14.13 -4.01
N ASP A 137 4.71 12.97 -4.56
CA ASP A 137 4.56 12.79 -6.01
C ASP A 137 3.54 13.76 -6.63
N LEU A 138 2.35 13.92 -6.04
CA LEU A 138 1.32 14.84 -6.53
C LEU A 138 1.72 16.31 -6.43
N SER A 139 2.48 16.70 -5.40
CA SER A 139 2.98 18.08 -5.25
C SER A 139 4.08 18.41 -6.28
N ILE A 140 4.93 17.43 -6.61
CA ILE A 140 6.01 17.56 -7.58
C ILE A 140 5.47 17.49 -9.02
N SER A 141 4.52 16.59 -9.31
CA SER A 141 3.92 16.40 -10.63
C SER A 141 2.80 17.42 -10.96
N GLY A 142 2.09 17.92 -9.94
CA GLY A 142 0.93 18.81 -10.09
C GLY A 142 1.22 20.31 -10.06
N GLY A 143 2.49 20.73 -9.98
CA GLY A 143 2.90 22.14 -10.02
C GLY A 143 2.41 23.00 -8.84
N LYS A 144 1.76 22.40 -7.83
CA LYS A 144 1.36 23.06 -6.58
C LYS A 144 2.51 22.91 -5.57
N ILE A 145 3.46 23.83 -5.69
CA ILE A 145 4.53 24.24 -4.75
C ILE A 145 4.59 23.43 -3.44
N VAL A 146 5.67 22.67 -3.22
CA VAL A 146 6.28 22.52 -1.89
C VAL A 146 7.81 22.54 -2.04
N SER A 147 8.40 23.62 -1.52
CA SER A 147 9.81 24.03 -1.45
C SER A 147 10.63 24.14 -2.75
N GLN A 148 11.21 25.33 -2.97
CA GLN A 148 12.40 25.55 -3.79
C GLN A 148 13.66 24.85 -3.20
N ASP A 149 13.50 23.93 -2.25
CA ASP A 149 14.60 23.20 -1.63
C ASP A 149 14.90 21.97 -2.47
N ASP A 150 16.15 21.85 -2.91
CA ASP A 150 16.68 20.69 -3.63
C ASP A 150 16.68 19.41 -2.77
N ASP A 151 16.49 19.52 -1.44
CA ASP A 151 16.60 18.41 -0.49
C ASP A 151 15.23 17.75 -0.18
N PRO A 152 15.00 16.49 -0.58
CA PRO A 152 13.75 15.77 -0.33
C PRO A 152 13.44 15.58 1.16
N PHE A 153 14.45 15.59 2.04
CA PHE A 153 14.23 15.49 3.48
C PHE A 153 13.86 16.83 4.12
N ALA A 154 14.27 17.96 3.54
CA ALA A 154 13.85 19.28 4.03
C ALA A 154 12.36 19.51 3.83
N ALA A 155 11.81 19.05 2.69
CA ALA A 155 10.38 19.12 2.40
C ALA A 155 9.51 18.42 3.46
N LEU A 156 10.03 17.36 4.12
CA LEU A 156 9.32 16.64 5.18
C LEU A 156 9.09 17.49 6.44
N ALA A 157 9.96 18.46 6.72
CA ALA A 157 9.81 19.32 7.90
C ALA A 157 8.48 20.10 7.85
N ASN A 158 8.05 20.50 6.64
CA ASN A 158 6.77 21.18 6.42
C ASN A 158 5.56 20.25 6.61
N LEU A 159 5.77 18.94 6.58
CA LEU A 159 4.71 17.93 6.72
C LEU A 159 4.59 17.36 8.14
N GLU A 160 5.51 17.71 9.05
CA GLU A 160 5.53 17.17 10.42
C GLU A 160 4.24 17.50 11.19
N GLY A 161 3.71 18.72 11.04
CA GLY A 161 2.43 19.12 11.67
C GLY A 161 1.18 18.41 11.14
N TYR A 162 1.32 17.67 10.04
CA TYR A 162 0.23 16.89 9.42
C TYR A 162 0.24 15.41 9.81
N ILE A 163 1.23 14.97 10.58
CA ILE A 163 1.25 13.63 11.16
C ILE A 163 0.44 13.66 12.47
N LEU A 164 -0.67 12.94 12.52
CA LEU A 164 -1.63 12.96 13.62
C LEU A 164 -1.27 12.00 14.77
N ALA A 165 -0.56 10.92 14.44
CA ALA A 165 0.04 9.97 15.37
C ALA A 165 1.38 9.53 14.78
N ASP A 166 2.46 9.56 15.57
CA ASP A 166 3.83 9.28 15.10
C ASP A 166 4.55 8.29 16.03
N ASP A 167 4.38 7.00 15.75
CA ASP A 167 5.05 5.91 16.48
C ASP A 167 6.39 5.49 15.85
N THR A 168 7.02 6.35 15.02
CA THR A 168 8.27 6.02 14.33
C THR A 168 9.39 5.60 15.30
N ASN A 169 9.43 6.17 16.51
CA ASN A 169 10.41 5.79 17.53
C ASN A 169 10.19 4.35 18.03
N ALA A 170 8.93 3.94 18.25
CA ALA A 170 8.63 2.58 18.67
C ALA A 170 9.00 1.56 17.58
N MET A 171 8.76 1.90 16.30
CA MET A 171 9.23 1.09 15.17
C MET A 171 10.76 0.95 15.16
N TRP A 172 11.48 2.07 15.37
CA TRP A 172 12.94 2.06 15.41
C TRP A 172 13.48 1.19 16.55
N GLU A 173 12.91 1.30 17.74
CA GLU A 173 13.28 0.48 18.89
C GLU A 173 13.04 -1.01 18.61
N CYS A 174 11.89 -1.34 18.01
CA CYS A 174 11.54 -2.71 17.60
C CYS A 174 12.60 -3.34 16.68
N ILE A 175 13.11 -2.60 15.70
CA ILE A 175 14.08 -3.11 14.71
C ILE A 175 15.52 -3.05 15.25
N SER A 176 15.92 -1.91 15.82
CA SER A 176 17.33 -1.60 16.15
C SER A 176 17.88 -2.36 17.37
N MET A 177 17.01 -3.02 18.14
CA MET A 177 17.41 -3.85 19.29
C MET A 177 17.67 -5.31 18.93
N THR A 178 17.51 -5.69 17.65
CA THR A 178 17.74 -7.05 17.16
C THR A 178 19.19 -7.25 16.72
N ASP A 179 19.57 -8.49 16.39
CA ASP A 179 20.86 -8.81 15.76
C ASP A 179 20.87 -8.55 14.24
N GLY A 180 19.77 -8.00 13.70
CA GLY A 180 19.58 -7.79 12.27
C GLY A 180 19.13 -9.03 11.51
N ASN A 181 19.11 -10.22 12.13
CA ASN A 181 18.66 -11.46 11.50
C ASN A 181 17.14 -11.62 11.56
N ILE A 182 16.43 -10.60 11.09
CA ILE A 182 14.98 -10.53 11.09
C ILE A 182 14.41 -10.43 9.68
N ILE A 183 13.14 -10.79 9.56
CA ILE A 183 12.32 -10.60 8.37
C ILE A 183 11.41 -9.39 8.59
N VAL A 184 11.40 -8.45 7.64
CA VAL A 184 10.46 -7.32 7.62
C VAL A 184 9.56 -7.45 6.39
N ASP A 185 8.25 -7.39 6.60
CA ASP A 185 7.27 -7.48 5.53
C ASP A 185 6.73 -6.11 5.16
N PHE A 186 6.52 -5.88 3.88
CA PHE A 186 5.76 -4.76 3.34
C PHE A 186 4.49 -5.30 2.71
N VAL A 187 3.33 -4.87 3.20
CA VAL A 187 2.06 -5.03 2.49
C VAL A 187 1.83 -3.77 1.69
N CYS A 188 2.17 -3.84 0.40
CA CYS A 188 2.30 -2.68 -0.46
C CYS A 188 0.95 -2.06 -0.83
N ASP A 189 0.98 -0.76 -1.14
CA ASP A 189 -0.13 0.02 -1.70
C ASP A 189 0.18 0.28 -3.18
N ASN A 190 0.61 1.50 -3.54
CA ASN A 190 0.74 1.92 -4.94
C ASN A 190 2.10 1.60 -5.58
N ALA A 191 2.07 1.37 -6.90
CA ALA A 191 3.24 1.43 -7.76
C ALA A 191 3.79 2.86 -7.90
N GLY A 192 4.83 3.05 -8.71
CA GLY A 192 5.40 4.39 -8.96
C GLY A 192 6.22 4.89 -7.77
N TYR A 193 5.99 6.15 -7.36
CA TYR A 193 6.83 6.77 -6.33
C TYR A 193 6.71 6.11 -4.96
N GLU A 194 5.52 5.64 -4.59
CA GLU A 194 5.33 4.96 -3.31
C GLU A 194 6.15 3.67 -3.22
N LEU A 195 6.01 2.76 -4.20
CA LEU A 195 6.82 1.56 -4.29
C LEU A 195 8.33 1.88 -4.29
N PHE A 196 8.76 2.92 -5.00
CA PHE A 196 10.15 3.34 -4.97
C PHE A 196 10.63 3.69 -3.55
N THR A 197 9.83 4.43 -2.77
CA THR A 197 10.17 4.71 -1.37
C THR A 197 10.15 3.47 -0.48
N ASP A 198 9.30 2.48 -0.76
CA ASP A 198 9.30 1.17 -0.07
C ASP A 198 10.62 0.44 -0.32
N LEU A 199 11.07 0.41 -1.58
CA LEU A 199 12.33 -0.20 -1.99
C LEU A 199 13.55 0.51 -1.36
N CYS A 200 13.52 1.85 -1.27
CA CYS A 200 14.58 2.61 -0.59
C CYS A 200 14.65 2.30 0.92
N LEU A 201 13.50 2.17 1.59
CA LEU A 201 13.48 1.76 3.00
C LEU A 201 13.97 0.33 3.17
N GLY A 202 13.59 -0.59 2.28
CA GLY A 202 14.12 -1.95 2.25
C GLY A 202 15.66 -1.99 2.05
N ASP A 203 16.19 -1.19 1.11
CA ASP A 203 17.65 -1.09 0.88
C ASP A 203 18.36 -0.54 2.11
N PHE A 204 17.78 0.45 2.79
CA PHE A 204 18.32 0.93 4.06
C PHE A 204 18.37 -0.17 5.12
N LEU A 205 17.30 -0.93 5.31
CA LEU A 205 17.24 -1.98 6.32
C LEU A 205 18.28 -3.09 6.06
N ILE A 206 18.41 -3.55 4.81
CA ILE A 206 19.41 -4.56 4.43
C ILE A 206 20.83 -4.00 4.53
N SER A 207 21.10 -2.85 3.91
CA SER A 207 22.47 -2.29 3.83
C SER A 207 23.04 -1.85 5.18
N ARG A 208 22.18 -1.67 6.20
CA ARG A 208 22.57 -1.34 7.58
C ARG A 208 22.51 -2.52 8.53
N ASN A 209 22.30 -3.74 8.02
CA ASN A 209 22.16 -4.96 8.81
C ASN A 209 21.11 -4.82 9.92
N LEU A 210 20.00 -4.14 9.59
CA LEU A 210 18.81 -4.01 10.46
C LEU A 210 17.76 -5.07 10.13
N ALA A 211 17.84 -5.66 8.93
CA ALA A 211 17.08 -6.83 8.54
C ALA A 211 17.94 -7.74 7.65
N ALA A 212 17.68 -9.04 7.68
CA ALA A 212 18.32 -10.01 6.80
C ALA A 212 17.49 -10.26 5.54
N LYS A 213 16.17 -10.08 5.65
CA LYS A 213 15.23 -10.28 4.56
C LYS A 213 14.08 -9.26 4.60
N ILE A 214 13.69 -8.78 3.42
CA ILE A 214 12.49 -8.00 3.19
C ILE A 214 11.55 -8.80 2.29
N ARG A 215 10.28 -8.97 2.69
CA ARG A 215 9.25 -9.57 1.83
C ARG A 215 8.25 -8.51 1.38
N PHE A 216 8.01 -8.41 0.08
CA PHE A 216 7.04 -7.48 -0.50
C PHE A 216 5.79 -8.26 -0.92
N HIS A 217 4.65 -7.95 -0.29
CA HIS A 217 3.35 -8.51 -0.61
C HIS A 217 2.62 -7.57 -1.57
N VAL A 218 2.32 -8.07 -2.78
CA VAL A 218 1.69 -7.29 -3.86
C VAL A 218 0.33 -7.86 -4.24
N LYS A 219 -0.45 -7.13 -5.03
CA LYS A 219 -1.79 -7.56 -5.46
C LYS A 219 -1.70 -8.48 -6.67
N THR A 220 -2.46 -9.58 -6.69
CA THR A 220 -2.42 -10.59 -7.76
C THR A 220 -3.07 -10.13 -9.08
N ILE A 221 -3.91 -9.10 -9.02
CA ILE A 221 -4.67 -8.55 -10.15
C ILE A 221 -4.60 -7.02 -10.16
N PRO A 222 -4.91 -6.33 -11.28
CA PRO A 222 -5.07 -4.88 -11.29
C PRO A 222 -6.11 -4.44 -10.26
N TRP A 223 -5.65 -3.75 -9.21
CA TRP A 223 -6.42 -3.49 -8.00
C TRP A 223 -6.31 -2.00 -7.65
N PHE A 224 -7.43 -1.40 -7.22
CA PHE A 224 -7.49 -0.01 -6.73
C PHE A 224 -6.72 1.02 -7.59
N VAL A 225 -6.77 0.84 -8.92
CA VAL A 225 -6.08 1.65 -9.93
C VAL A 225 -4.56 1.53 -9.88
N SER A 226 -3.94 2.00 -8.81
CA SER A 226 -2.50 2.17 -8.71
C SER A 226 -1.79 1.11 -7.89
N ASP A 227 -2.51 0.16 -7.27
CA ASP A 227 -1.86 -0.85 -6.45
C ASP A 227 -0.83 -1.64 -7.24
N VAL A 228 0.29 -1.91 -6.58
CA VAL A 228 1.40 -2.67 -7.16
C VAL A 228 0.98 -4.11 -7.40
N THR A 229 1.23 -4.58 -8.62
CA THR A 229 1.17 -5.98 -9.03
C THR A 229 2.58 -6.54 -9.26
N PRO A 230 2.74 -7.85 -9.45
CA PRO A 230 4.05 -8.43 -9.69
C PRO A 230 4.72 -7.93 -10.98
N GLU A 231 3.94 -7.55 -12.00
CA GLU A 231 4.47 -6.97 -13.22
C GLU A 231 5.00 -5.54 -12.96
N ASP A 232 4.27 -4.73 -12.19
CA ASP A 232 4.72 -3.37 -11.84
C ASP A 232 6.01 -3.41 -11.04
N PHE A 233 6.11 -4.32 -10.06
CA PHE A 233 7.28 -4.46 -9.22
C PHE A 233 8.52 -4.78 -10.06
N ARG A 234 8.43 -5.80 -10.91
CA ARG A 234 9.53 -6.19 -11.82
C ARG A 234 9.87 -5.08 -12.80
N TRP A 235 8.86 -4.46 -13.41
CA TRP A 235 9.05 -3.35 -14.33
C TRP A 235 9.76 -2.17 -13.68
N THR A 236 9.44 -1.84 -12.42
CA THR A 236 10.12 -0.80 -11.65
C THR A 236 11.60 -1.12 -11.46
N LEU A 237 11.96 -2.35 -11.10
CA LEU A 237 13.37 -2.76 -10.96
C LEU A 237 14.12 -2.66 -12.29
N ASP A 238 13.53 -3.15 -13.38
CA ASP A 238 14.12 -3.08 -14.71
C ASP A 238 14.29 -1.62 -15.17
N ALA A 239 13.29 -0.78 -14.96
CA ALA A 239 13.33 0.63 -15.30
C ALA A 239 14.45 1.38 -14.56
N LEU A 240 14.63 1.10 -13.26
CA LEU A 240 15.73 1.66 -12.48
C LEU A 240 17.09 1.17 -12.98
N LYS A 241 17.24 -0.14 -13.23
CA LYS A 241 18.48 -0.75 -13.74
C LYS A 241 18.87 -0.22 -15.13
N LEU A 242 17.90 0.17 -15.94
CA LEU A 242 18.09 0.76 -17.27
C LEU A 242 18.12 2.30 -17.27
N ALA A 243 18.06 2.93 -16.10
CA ALA A 243 18.05 4.38 -16.00
C ALA A 243 19.33 5.01 -16.60
N VAL A 244 19.16 6.16 -17.27
CA VAL A 244 20.28 6.90 -17.88
C VAL A 244 21.23 7.43 -16.81
N LYS A 245 20.69 7.93 -15.69
CA LYS A 245 21.45 8.47 -14.56
C LYS A 245 22.11 7.34 -13.77
N GLY A 246 23.43 7.44 -13.60
CA GLY A 246 24.25 6.43 -12.93
C GLY A 246 23.74 6.07 -11.54
N THR A 247 23.42 7.08 -10.72
CA THR A 247 22.88 6.89 -9.37
C THR A 247 21.64 5.97 -9.32
N LEU A 248 20.67 6.16 -10.21
CA LEU A 248 19.48 5.31 -10.27
C LEU A 248 19.79 3.91 -10.79
N ARG A 249 20.67 3.81 -11.79
CA ARG A 249 21.13 2.52 -12.32
C ARG A 249 21.86 1.68 -11.26
N ASP A 250 22.67 2.32 -10.42
CA ASP A 250 23.40 1.66 -9.34
C ASP A 250 22.45 1.19 -8.24
N LEU A 251 21.44 2.00 -7.90
CA LEU A 251 20.35 1.58 -7.00
C LEU A 251 19.58 0.39 -7.60
N GLY A 252 19.10 0.51 -8.84
CA GLY A 252 18.36 -0.56 -9.52
C GLY A 252 19.14 -1.88 -9.57
N SER A 253 20.43 -1.81 -9.90
CA SER A 253 21.32 -2.99 -9.91
C SER A 253 21.45 -3.63 -8.52
N ARG A 254 21.57 -2.82 -7.46
CA ARG A 254 21.63 -3.30 -6.08
C ARG A 254 20.31 -3.95 -5.64
N LEU A 255 19.17 -3.32 -5.95
CA LEU A 255 17.85 -3.86 -5.63
C LEU A 255 17.58 -5.18 -6.37
N SER A 256 17.93 -5.27 -7.66
CA SER A 256 17.86 -6.53 -8.41
C SER A 256 18.75 -7.61 -7.80
N ASN A 257 19.95 -7.26 -7.35
CA ASN A 257 20.82 -8.21 -6.66
C ASN A 257 20.21 -8.72 -5.35
N TYR A 258 19.46 -7.91 -4.60
CA TYR A 258 18.74 -8.40 -3.41
C TYR A 258 17.67 -9.43 -3.77
N MET A 259 16.97 -9.28 -4.90
CA MET A 259 16.05 -10.30 -5.40
C MET A 259 16.78 -11.60 -5.74
N GLU A 260 17.90 -11.50 -6.47
CA GLU A 260 18.71 -12.66 -6.89
C GLU A 260 19.33 -13.42 -5.71
N THR A 261 19.70 -12.70 -4.65
CA THR A 261 20.34 -13.26 -3.44
C THR A 261 19.34 -13.64 -2.34
N GLY A 262 18.05 -13.36 -2.52
CA GLY A 262 16.99 -13.68 -1.56
C GLY A 262 16.93 -12.76 -0.33
N HIS A 263 17.65 -11.63 -0.35
CA HIS A 263 17.46 -10.56 0.64
C HIS A 263 16.13 -9.84 0.44
N PHE A 264 15.70 -9.67 -0.81
CA PHE A 264 14.34 -9.27 -1.15
C PHE A 264 13.60 -10.48 -1.71
N GLU A 265 12.33 -10.61 -1.32
CA GLU A 265 11.44 -11.67 -1.79
C GLU A 265 10.10 -11.05 -2.16
N LEU A 266 9.56 -11.44 -3.31
CA LEU A 266 8.27 -10.98 -3.80
C LEU A 266 7.22 -12.06 -3.52
N ILE A 267 6.20 -11.71 -2.73
CA ILE A 267 5.04 -12.55 -2.46
C ILE A 267 3.95 -12.14 -3.45
N GLU A 268 3.82 -12.90 -4.53
CA GLU A 268 3.04 -12.53 -5.71
C GLU A 268 1.75 -13.34 -5.95
N ASP A 269 1.60 -14.50 -5.30
CA ASP A 269 0.50 -15.44 -5.55
C ASP A 269 -0.52 -15.49 -4.41
N GLU A 270 -0.68 -14.38 -3.66
CA GLU A 270 -1.56 -14.34 -2.49
C GLU A 270 -2.85 -13.52 -2.73
N HIS A 271 -3.93 -14.24 -3.05
CA HIS A 271 -5.24 -13.64 -3.34
C HIS A 271 -5.93 -13.00 -2.13
N PHE A 272 -5.51 -13.29 -0.89
CA PHE A 272 -6.09 -12.67 0.30
C PHE A 272 -6.02 -11.14 0.24
N TRP A 273 -4.94 -10.58 -0.31
CA TRP A 273 -4.77 -9.13 -0.44
C TRP A 273 -5.81 -8.47 -1.35
N THR A 274 -6.29 -9.21 -2.36
CA THR A 274 -7.35 -8.82 -3.31
C THR A 274 -8.70 -9.44 -2.97
N SER A 275 -8.87 -9.99 -1.77
CA SER A 275 -10.14 -10.51 -1.26
C SER A 275 -10.97 -9.39 -0.60
N PRO A 276 -12.27 -9.61 -0.30
CA PRO A 276 -13.09 -8.62 0.40
C PRO A 276 -12.88 -8.65 1.92
N TYR A 277 -12.15 -9.63 2.45
CA TYR A 277 -11.99 -9.81 3.88
C TYR A 277 -11.09 -8.73 4.50
N ASP A 278 -11.51 -8.28 5.67
CA ASP A 278 -10.66 -7.50 6.56
C ASP A 278 -9.65 -8.41 7.28
N TYR A 279 -8.59 -7.81 7.85
CA TYR A 279 -7.45 -8.58 8.35
C TYR A 279 -7.74 -9.35 9.64
N SER A 280 -8.73 -8.96 10.45
CA SER A 280 -9.11 -9.74 11.64
C SER A 280 -9.67 -11.12 11.32
N GLN A 281 -10.07 -11.34 10.06
CA GLN A 281 -10.58 -12.63 9.59
C GLN A 281 -9.48 -13.50 8.95
N MET A 282 -8.26 -12.99 8.81
CA MET A 282 -7.18 -13.69 8.09
C MET A 282 -6.85 -15.04 8.72
N GLU A 283 -6.76 -15.13 10.04
CA GLU A 283 -6.41 -16.38 10.74
C GLU A 283 -7.44 -17.49 10.48
N SER A 284 -8.72 -17.16 10.36
CA SER A 284 -9.78 -18.15 10.10
C SER A 284 -9.96 -18.47 8.62
N VAL A 285 -9.89 -17.45 7.75
CA VAL A 285 -10.18 -17.60 6.31
C VAL A 285 -8.96 -18.09 5.53
N LYS A 286 -7.76 -17.60 5.86
CA LYS A 286 -6.48 -17.98 5.25
C LYS A 286 -5.38 -18.16 6.31
N PRO A 287 -5.44 -19.24 7.11
CA PRO A 287 -4.46 -19.50 8.18
C PRO A 287 -3.00 -19.51 7.69
N SER A 288 -2.75 -19.97 6.46
CA SER A 288 -1.41 -20.00 5.86
C SER A 288 -0.79 -18.61 5.71
N VAL A 289 -1.60 -17.60 5.36
CA VAL A 289 -1.14 -16.21 5.23
C VAL A 289 -0.80 -15.65 6.59
N TYR A 290 -1.68 -15.85 7.58
CA TYR A 290 -1.44 -15.42 8.95
C TYR A 290 -0.15 -16.04 9.51
N GLN A 291 0.06 -17.34 9.30
CA GLN A 291 1.28 -18.06 9.69
C GLN A 291 2.52 -17.55 8.95
N SER A 292 2.40 -17.18 7.68
CA SER A 292 3.49 -16.54 6.94
C SER A 292 3.89 -15.20 7.56
N LEU A 293 2.91 -14.37 7.94
CA LEU A 293 3.15 -13.09 8.62
C LEU A 293 3.74 -13.28 10.02
N GLN A 294 3.39 -14.34 10.74
CA GLN A 294 3.98 -14.67 12.05
C GLN A 294 5.50 -14.91 12.00
N GLN A 295 6.05 -15.23 10.82
CA GLN A 295 7.50 -15.38 10.64
C GLN A 295 8.22 -14.03 10.56
N ALA A 296 7.51 -12.94 10.26
CA ALA A 296 8.09 -11.61 10.25
C ALA A 296 8.31 -11.09 11.68
N HIS A 297 9.36 -10.29 11.86
CA HIS A 297 9.55 -9.51 13.09
C HIS A 297 8.71 -8.23 13.08
N LEU A 298 8.47 -7.67 11.90
CA LEU A 298 7.64 -6.50 11.67
C LEU A 298 6.91 -6.60 10.33
N VAL A 299 5.62 -6.25 10.31
CA VAL A 299 4.85 -6.02 9.07
C VAL A 299 4.51 -4.54 8.95
N ILE A 300 4.87 -3.92 7.82
CA ILE A 300 4.56 -2.53 7.48
C ILE A 300 3.41 -2.53 6.47
N PHE A 301 2.26 -2.02 6.87
CA PHE A 301 1.07 -1.86 6.05
C PHE A 301 1.03 -0.46 5.44
N LYS A 302 1.05 -0.38 4.10
CA LYS A 302 1.08 0.88 3.36
C LYS A 302 -0.31 1.37 2.99
N GLY A 303 -0.56 2.67 3.10
CA GLY A 303 -1.70 3.31 2.47
C GLY A 303 -3.06 3.08 3.14
N ASP A 304 -4.08 3.66 2.51
CA ASP A 304 -5.42 3.81 3.11
C ASP A 304 -6.23 2.51 3.09
N LEU A 305 -6.18 1.74 2.00
CA LEU A 305 -6.92 0.48 1.90
C LEU A 305 -6.43 -0.56 2.92
N ASN A 306 -5.12 -0.67 3.13
CA ASN A 306 -4.58 -1.56 4.16
C ASN A 306 -5.04 -1.13 5.57
N TYR A 307 -5.08 0.18 5.85
CA TYR A 307 -5.58 0.68 7.13
C TYR A 307 -7.07 0.36 7.34
N ARG A 308 -7.88 0.54 6.28
CA ARG A 308 -9.29 0.13 6.28
C ARG A 308 -9.46 -1.35 6.55
N LYS A 309 -8.67 -2.22 5.91
CA LYS A 309 -8.67 -3.66 6.17
C LYS A 309 -8.16 -4.03 7.58
N LEU A 310 -7.18 -3.31 8.13
CA LEU A 310 -6.75 -3.50 9.53
C LEU A 310 -7.92 -3.22 10.49
N LEU A 311 -8.63 -2.12 10.28
CA LEU A 311 -9.67 -1.64 11.18
C LEU A 311 -11.09 -2.13 10.86
N GLY A 312 -11.24 -2.96 9.82
CA GLY A 312 -12.52 -3.52 9.37
C GLY A 312 -13.45 -2.56 8.66
N ASP A 313 -12.95 -1.39 8.24
CA ASP A 313 -13.74 -0.30 7.66
C ASP A 313 -14.90 0.14 8.58
N ILE A 314 -14.67 0.05 9.91
CA ILE A 314 -15.65 0.37 10.95
C ILE A 314 -15.52 1.86 11.34
N LYS A 315 -16.65 2.49 11.63
CA LYS A 315 -16.72 3.83 12.20
C LYS A 315 -16.38 3.81 13.70
N TRP A 316 -15.08 3.84 14.01
CA TRP A 316 -14.57 3.88 15.37
C TRP A 316 -14.73 5.26 16.04
N ASP A 317 -14.73 5.29 17.37
CA ASP A 317 -14.39 6.52 18.09
C ASP A 317 -12.93 6.87 17.76
N THR A 318 -12.67 8.11 17.37
CA THR A 318 -11.31 8.54 16.96
C THR A 318 -10.27 8.42 18.07
N THR A 319 -10.72 8.32 19.33
CA THR A 319 -9.87 8.12 20.51
C THR A 319 -9.68 6.66 20.90
N GLU A 320 -10.33 5.71 20.21
CA GLU A 320 -10.09 4.27 20.42
C GLU A 320 -8.61 3.94 20.19
N THR A 321 -8.08 2.96 20.91
CA THR A 321 -6.68 2.58 20.73
C THR A 321 -6.49 1.81 19.43
N PHE A 322 -5.31 2.00 18.80
CA PHE A 322 -4.98 1.26 17.59
C PHE A 322 -5.03 -0.26 17.82
N GLU A 323 -4.51 -0.75 18.95
CA GLU A 323 -4.52 -2.17 19.31
C GLU A 323 -5.93 -2.77 19.39
N ASN A 324 -6.89 -2.09 20.02
CA ASN A 324 -8.27 -2.58 20.09
C ASN A 324 -8.93 -2.59 18.70
N ALA A 325 -8.68 -1.56 17.89
CA ALA A 325 -9.26 -1.44 16.57
C ALA A 325 -8.77 -2.52 15.58
N LEU A 326 -7.60 -3.13 15.85
CA LEU A 326 -7.10 -4.32 15.12
C LEU A 326 -7.95 -5.58 15.35
N ARG A 327 -8.84 -5.59 16.36
CA ARG A 327 -9.78 -6.70 16.64
C ARG A 327 -9.09 -8.07 16.73
N GLY A 328 -7.92 -8.11 17.37
CA GLY A 328 -7.12 -9.32 17.55
C GLY A 328 -6.18 -9.65 16.38
N PHE A 329 -6.21 -8.90 15.27
CA PHE A 329 -5.24 -9.05 14.19
C PHE A 329 -3.86 -8.52 14.61
N ARG A 330 -3.05 -9.41 15.18
CA ARG A 330 -1.64 -9.14 15.51
C ARG A 330 -0.82 -10.39 15.24
N PRO A 331 -0.54 -10.78 13.98
CA PRO A 331 0.28 -11.96 13.70
C PRO A 331 1.70 -11.80 14.27
N THR A 332 2.27 -10.60 14.14
CA THR A 332 3.55 -10.16 14.70
C THR A 332 3.46 -8.68 15.08
N ASN A 333 4.57 -8.00 15.37
CA ASN A 333 4.59 -6.54 15.47
C ASN A 333 4.17 -5.95 14.13
N LEU A 334 3.35 -4.89 14.15
CA LEU A 334 2.93 -4.24 12.92
C LEU A 334 2.97 -2.74 13.02
N CYS A 335 3.15 -2.10 11.87
CA CYS A 335 2.97 -0.67 11.72
C CYS A 335 2.09 -0.37 10.52
N SER A 336 1.22 0.63 10.63
CA SER A 336 0.57 1.23 9.47
C SER A 336 1.14 2.61 9.16
N LEU A 337 1.52 2.80 7.90
CA LEU A 337 1.93 4.08 7.33
C LEU A 337 0.84 4.54 6.37
N ARG A 338 -0.02 5.45 6.83
CA ARG A 338 -1.27 5.77 6.12
C ARG A 338 -1.49 7.27 6.00
N THR A 339 -1.62 7.76 4.77
CA THR A 339 -2.29 9.04 4.50
C THR A 339 -3.80 8.87 4.63
N VAL A 340 -4.47 9.77 5.33
CA VAL A 340 -5.92 9.68 5.62
C VAL A 340 -6.75 10.03 4.39
N LYS A 341 -7.42 9.03 3.79
CA LYS A 341 -8.27 9.16 2.59
C LYS A 341 -9.66 8.51 2.76
N ALA A 342 -10.03 8.17 4.00
CA ALA A 342 -11.30 7.56 4.34
C ALA A 342 -11.73 7.92 5.77
N ASP A 343 -13.04 7.84 6.01
CA ASP A 343 -13.80 8.31 7.19
C ASP A 343 -13.59 7.47 8.47
N LEU A 344 -12.39 6.98 8.70
CA LEU A 344 -11.98 6.23 9.87
C LEU A 344 -10.56 6.63 10.28
N VAL A 345 -10.33 6.73 11.58
CA VAL A 345 -9.03 6.98 12.20
C VAL A 345 -9.18 6.67 13.67
N VAL A 346 -8.14 6.14 14.31
CA VAL A 346 -8.12 5.84 15.74
C VAL A 346 -6.81 6.37 16.35
N GLY A 347 -6.67 6.30 17.66
CA GLY A 347 -5.47 6.68 18.39
C GLY A 347 -5.23 8.19 18.46
N LEU A 348 -6.25 9.01 18.24
CA LEU A 348 -6.14 10.47 18.36
C LEU A 348 -6.38 10.92 19.81
N GLU A 349 -5.78 12.04 20.18
CA GLU A 349 -6.13 12.73 21.42
C GLU A 349 -7.58 13.23 21.39
N ARG A 350 -8.24 13.26 22.55
CA ARG A 350 -9.60 13.78 22.70
C ARG A 350 -9.68 15.23 22.20
N GLY A 351 -10.65 15.53 21.34
CA GLY A 351 -10.84 16.87 20.77
C GLY A 351 -10.03 17.14 19.50
N ARG A 352 -9.06 16.26 19.14
CA ARG A 352 -8.22 16.47 17.96
C ARG A 352 -9.03 16.34 16.68
N ALA A 353 -9.86 15.31 16.55
CA ALA A 353 -10.69 15.08 15.38
C ALA A 353 -11.72 16.21 15.20
N GLU A 354 -12.37 16.63 16.28
CA GLU A 354 -13.34 17.73 16.27
C GLU A 354 -12.68 19.05 15.84
N GLY A 355 -11.47 19.32 16.33
CA GLY A 355 -10.69 20.49 15.93
C GLY A 355 -10.29 20.49 14.45
N LEU A 356 -10.02 19.32 13.87
CA LEU A 356 -9.74 19.18 12.43
C LEU A 356 -11.03 19.35 11.61
N THR A 357 -12.11 18.68 11.99
CA THR A 357 -13.42 18.78 11.35
C THR A 357 -13.97 20.21 11.36
N ALA A 358 -13.74 20.97 12.44
CA ALA A 358 -14.13 22.37 12.51
C ALA A 358 -13.35 23.28 11.54
N LYS A 359 -12.10 22.91 11.18
CA LYS A 359 -11.28 23.65 10.22
C LYS A 359 -11.61 23.25 8.78
N ASP A 360 -11.73 21.95 8.54
CA ASP A 360 -12.07 21.37 7.25
C ASP A 360 -12.88 20.09 7.47
N PRO A 361 -14.19 20.07 7.19
CA PRO A 361 -15.02 18.87 7.33
C PRO A 361 -14.56 17.69 6.47
N LYS A 362 -13.74 17.93 5.43
CA LYS A 362 -13.24 16.92 4.49
C LYS A 362 -11.82 16.47 4.76
N TRP A 363 -11.25 16.80 5.92
CA TRP A 363 -9.84 16.50 6.22
C TRP A 363 -9.48 15.00 6.13
N MET A 364 -10.47 14.10 6.23
CA MET A 364 -10.28 12.66 6.07
C MET A 364 -10.36 12.17 4.61
N GLU A 365 -10.76 13.02 3.66
CA GLU A 365 -10.95 12.67 2.24
C GLU A 365 -9.77 13.12 1.36
N THR A 366 -8.92 14.03 1.84
CA THR A 366 -7.95 14.75 0.98
C THR A 366 -6.56 14.15 0.92
N GLY A 367 -6.20 13.25 1.85
CA GLY A 367 -4.82 12.75 1.99
C GLY A 367 -3.86 13.78 2.59
N ASP A 368 -4.37 14.88 3.16
CA ASP A 368 -3.53 15.93 3.74
C ASP A 368 -2.95 15.58 5.11
N TYR A 369 -3.49 14.57 5.78
CA TYR A 369 -3.01 14.10 7.08
C TYR A 369 -2.47 12.69 6.98
N GLY A 370 -1.57 12.33 7.89
CA GLY A 370 -0.95 11.01 7.94
C GLY A 370 -0.91 10.46 9.36
N VAL A 371 -0.85 9.14 9.48
CA VAL A 371 -0.60 8.44 10.74
C VAL A 371 0.48 7.40 10.54
N ILE A 372 1.34 7.26 11.56
CA ILE A 372 2.33 6.20 11.72
C ILE A 372 1.95 5.54 13.04
N GLN A 373 1.29 4.39 12.97
CA GLN A 373 0.77 3.71 14.16
C GLN A 373 1.43 2.35 14.30
N PHE A 374 2.03 2.10 15.45
CA PHE A 374 2.71 0.85 15.76
C PHE A 374 1.91 0.06 16.80
N ALA A 375 1.80 -1.25 16.59
CA ALA A 375 1.24 -2.18 17.57
C ALA A 375 2.24 -3.32 17.79
N PRO A 376 2.78 -3.48 19.01
CA PRO A 376 3.61 -4.64 19.33
C PRO A 376 2.77 -5.93 19.37
N LYS A 377 3.45 -7.06 19.19
CA LYS A 377 2.84 -8.39 19.27
C LYS A 377 2.34 -8.72 20.67
#